data_AF-A0A2S9PY81-F1
#
_entry.id   AF-A0A2S9PY81-F1
#
_cell.length_a   1.000
_cell.length_b   1.000
_cell.length_c   1.000
_cell.angle_alpha   90.00
_cell.angle_beta   90.00
_cell.angle_gamma   90.00
#
_symmetry.space_group_name_H-M   'P 1'
#
loop_
_entity.id
_entity.type
_entity.pdbx_description
1 polymer ?
#
loop_
_entity_poly.entity_id
_entity_poly.type
_entity_poly.pdbx_seq_one_letter_code
_entity_poly.pdbx_strand_id
1 'polypeptide(L)'
;MNKETTDRARQLLIKARNILETNGWHQGAYAANLGGRAAVCALGALNMASTDVSAFTHYDSDWVPMLSAQVRLAKAAGLGGFARERIPAWNDDPRTTAEDVLLAFKKAAEL
;
A
#
# COMPACT_ATOMS: atom_id res chain seq x y z
N MET A 1 -10.87 -15.58 8.58
CA MET A 1 -9.57 -15.52 7.88
C MET A 1 -8.59 -16.41 8.62
N ASN A 2 -7.86 -17.31 7.94
CA ASN A 2 -6.92 -18.22 8.62
C ASN A 2 -5.60 -17.51 8.97
N LYS A 3 -4.80 -18.11 9.87
CA LYS A 3 -3.55 -17.53 10.37
C LYS A 3 -2.56 -17.21 9.23
N GLU A 4 -2.43 -18.11 8.27
CA GLU A 4 -1.53 -17.95 7.12
C GLU A 4 -1.88 -16.72 6.28
N THR A 5 -3.16 -16.48 6.00
CA THR A 5 -3.62 -15.30 5.27
C THR A 5 -3.28 -14.02 6.03
N THR A 6 -3.49 -14.02 7.34
CA THR A 6 -3.17 -12.89 8.21
C THR A 6 -1.67 -12.59 8.21
N ASP A 7 -0.84 -13.61 8.34
CA ASP A 7 0.62 -13.48 8.33
C ASP A 7 1.12 -12.97 6.98
N ARG A 8 0.58 -13.49 5.86
CA ARG A 8 0.90 -13.00 4.52
C ARG A 8 0.50 -11.54 4.31
N ALA A 9 -0.71 -11.16 4.73
CA ALA A 9 -1.16 -9.77 4.64
C ALA A 9 -0.25 -8.81 5.43
N ARG A 10 0.18 -9.22 6.63
CA ARG A 10 1.17 -8.49 7.44
C ARG A 10 2.49 -8.33 6.69
N GLN A 11 3.02 -9.40 6.09
CA GLN A 11 4.28 -9.33 5.33
C GLN A 11 4.17 -8.39 4.12
N LEU A 12 3.04 -8.41 3.40
CA LEU A 12 2.80 -7.48 2.30
C LEU A 12 2.82 -6.03 2.76
N LEU A 13 2.20 -5.71 3.90
CA LEU A 13 2.17 -4.35 4.45
C LEU A 13 3.57 -3.89 4.87
N ILE A 14 4.36 -4.75 5.50
CA ILE A 14 5.75 -4.45 5.88
C ILE A 14 6.60 -4.19 4.62
N LYS A 15 6.50 -5.07 3.62
CA LYS A 15 7.23 -4.95 2.37
C LYS A 15 6.84 -3.69 1.58
N ALA A 16 5.55 -3.38 1.49
CA ALA A 16 5.06 -2.17 0.85
C ALA A 16 5.57 -0.90 1.53
N ARG A 17 5.60 -0.87 2.87
CA ARG A 17 6.22 0.24 3.62
C ARG A 17 7.70 0.41 3.25
N ASN A 18 8.46 -0.68 3.24
CA ASN A 18 9.88 -0.64 2.90
C ASN A 18 10.12 -0.13 1.47
N ILE A 19 9.22 -0.47 0.52
CA ILE A 19 9.26 0.05 -0.85
C ILE A 19 9.06 1.57 -0.85
N LEU A 20 8.10 2.09 -0.09
CA LEU A 20 7.86 3.54 0.04
C LEU A 20 9.05 4.26 0.68
N GLU A 21 9.65 3.68 1.73
CA GLU A 21 10.85 4.23 2.39
C GLU A 21 12.06 4.25 1.45
N THR A 22 12.19 3.26 0.57
CA THR A 22 13.32 3.13 -0.36
C THR A 22 13.15 4.00 -1.61
N ASN A 23 11.98 3.94 -2.24
CA ASN A 23 11.73 4.55 -3.55
C ASN A 23 11.17 5.97 -3.44
N GLY A 24 10.66 6.34 -2.27
CA GLY A 24 9.89 7.56 -2.09
C GLY A 24 8.40 7.35 -2.35
N TRP A 25 7.61 8.24 -1.77
CA TRP A 25 6.16 8.30 -1.92
C TRP A 25 5.75 9.45 -2.85
N HIS A 26 4.67 9.28 -3.61
CA HIS A 26 4.04 10.38 -4.34
C HIS A 26 2.51 10.33 -4.29
N GLN A 27 1.93 11.48 -4.59
CA GLN A 27 0.51 11.68 -4.87
C GLN A 27 0.24 11.58 -6.37
N GLY A 28 -0.98 11.18 -6.72
CA GLY A 28 -1.48 11.10 -8.08
C GLY A 28 -1.26 9.74 -8.76
N ALA A 29 -1.91 9.59 -9.91
CA ALA A 29 -1.92 8.36 -10.70
C ALA A 29 -0.65 8.11 -11.54
N TYR A 30 0.21 9.11 -11.71
CA TYR A 30 1.41 9.02 -12.55
C TYR A 30 2.67 8.96 -11.68
N ALA A 31 3.58 8.05 -12.03
CA ALA A 31 4.86 7.89 -11.33
C ALA A 31 5.62 9.23 -11.28
N ALA A 32 5.92 9.71 -10.08
CA ALA A 32 6.79 10.85 -9.89
C ALA A 32 8.24 10.39 -9.88
N ASN A 33 9.07 10.91 -10.76
CA ASN A 33 10.51 10.65 -10.74
C ASN A 33 11.17 11.58 -9.72
N LEU A 34 11.26 11.14 -8.46
CA LEU A 34 11.87 11.90 -7.38
C LEU A 34 13.36 11.52 -7.28
N GLY A 35 14.24 12.38 -7.82
CA GLY A 35 15.69 12.20 -7.68
C GLY A 35 16.26 10.93 -8.32
N GLY A 36 15.67 10.46 -9.43
CA GLY A 36 16.09 9.25 -10.13
C GLY A 36 15.52 7.94 -9.57
N ARG A 37 14.63 8.03 -8.56
CA ARG A 37 13.85 6.89 -8.05
C ARG A 37 12.41 7.01 -8.54
N ALA A 38 11.87 5.88 -9.01
CA ALA A 38 10.44 5.78 -9.33
C ALA A 38 9.66 5.72 -8.02
N ALA A 39 9.31 6.88 -7.47
CA ALA A 39 8.45 6.97 -6.31
C ALA A 39 7.14 6.25 -6.62
N VAL A 40 6.48 5.72 -5.58
CA VAL A 40 5.21 4.99 -5.75
C VAL A 40 4.12 5.51 -4.82
N CYS A 41 2.87 5.39 -5.28
CA CYS A 41 1.71 5.64 -4.44
C CYS A 41 1.45 4.46 -3.48
N ALA A 42 0.60 4.66 -2.47
CA ALA A 42 0.28 3.65 -1.46
C ALA A 42 -0.23 2.33 -2.07
N LEU A 43 -1.14 2.38 -3.05
CA LEU A 43 -1.65 1.18 -3.71
C LEU A 43 -0.58 0.52 -4.60
N GLY A 44 0.25 1.33 -5.28
CA GLY A 44 1.36 0.85 -6.09
C GLY A 44 2.38 0.07 -5.27
N ALA A 45 2.70 0.54 -4.06
CA ALA A 45 3.57 -0.16 -3.13
C ALA A 45 3.02 -1.53 -2.72
N LEU A 46 1.70 -1.65 -2.49
CA LEU A 46 1.04 -2.94 -2.23
C LEU A 46 1.14 -3.87 -3.43
N ASN A 47 0.86 -3.39 -4.64
CA ASN A 47 0.96 -4.19 -5.86
C ASN A 47 2.38 -4.71 -6.08
N MET A 48 3.38 -3.86 -5.90
CA MET A 48 4.79 -4.26 -5.96
C MET A 48 5.14 -5.27 -4.86
N ALA A 49 4.68 -5.05 -3.62
CA ALA A 49 4.94 -5.98 -2.53
C ALA A 49 4.37 -7.38 -2.82
N SER A 50 3.22 -7.45 -3.51
CA SER A 50 2.55 -8.70 -3.81
C SER A 50 2.99 -9.40 -5.09
N THR A 51 3.55 -8.67 -6.06
CA THR A 51 3.91 -9.24 -7.37
C THR A 51 5.40 -9.27 -7.62
N ASP A 52 6.20 -8.46 -6.91
CA ASP A 52 7.61 -8.19 -7.20
C ASP A 52 7.89 -7.61 -8.60
N VAL A 53 6.85 -7.22 -9.34
CA VAL A 53 6.96 -6.82 -10.76
C VAL A 53 6.68 -5.34 -10.95
N SER A 54 5.50 -4.85 -10.56
CA SER A 54 5.03 -3.52 -10.99
C SER A 54 4.00 -2.91 -10.04
N ALA A 55 3.99 -1.58 -9.96
CA ALA A 55 2.99 -0.80 -9.25
C ALA A 55 1.58 -0.88 -9.91
N PHE A 56 1.50 -1.34 -11.16
CA PHE A 56 0.27 -1.36 -11.96
C PHE A 56 -0.29 -2.77 -12.22
N THR A 57 0.45 -3.82 -11.86
CA THR A 57 0.05 -5.20 -12.15
C THR A 57 -0.71 -5.80 -10.98
N HIS A 58 -1.89 -6.38 -11.26
CA HIS A 58 -2.75 -7.04 -10.26
C HIS A 58 -3.03 -8.53 -10.57
N TYR A 59 -2.60 -9.02 -11.73
CA TYR A 59 -3.01 -10.34 -12.24
C TYR A 59 -2.21 -11.50 -11.63
N ASP A 60 -1.02 -11.24 -11.08
CA ASP A 60 -0.14 -12.27 -10.51
C ASP A 60 -0.11 -12.28 -8.96
N SER A 61 -0.96 -11.49 -8.30
CA SER A 61 -1.02 -11.42 -6.83
C SER A 61 -1.87 -12.54 -6.23
N ASP A 62 -1.42 -13.12 -5.11
CA ASP A 62 -2.30 -13.87 -4.20
C ASP A 62 -3.39 -12.93 -3.67
N TRP A 63 -4.59 -13.01 -4.26
CA TRP A 63 -5.62 -11.99 -4.12
C TRP A 63 -6.19 -11.92 -2.69
N VAL A 64 -6.16 -13.02 -1.93
CA VAL A 64 -6.74 -13.08 -0.58
C VAL A 64 -5.87 -12.30 0.42
N PRO A 65 -4.55 -12.54 0.56
CA PRO A 65 -3.67 -11.70 1.36
C PRO A 65 -3.63 -10.24 0.89
N MET A 66 -3.65 -10.00 -0.42
CA MET A 66 -3.68 -8.64 -0.97
C MET A 66 -4.93 -7.88 -0.52
N LEU A 67 -6.11 -8.48 -0.68
CA LEU A 67 -7.37 -7.88 -0.24
C LEU A 67 -7.37 -7.62 1.27
N SER A 68 -6.86 -8.57 2.06
CA SER A 68 -6.70 -8.41 3.51
C SER A 68 -5.77 -7.24 3.86
N ALA A 69 -4.63 -7.10 3.16
CA ALA A 69 -3.70 -5.99 3.34
C ALA A 69 -4.36 -4.64 3.01
N GLN A 70 -5.10 -4.55 1.90
CA GLN A 70 -5.83 -3.34 1.55
C GLN A 70 -6.88 -2.96 2.60
N VAL A 71 -7.66 -3.93 3.11
CA VAL A 71 -8.64 -3.68 4.18
C VAL A 71 -7.98 -3.18 5.46
N ARG A 72 -6.85 -3.78 5.86
CA ARG A 72 -6.07 -3.36 7.02
C ARG A 72 -5.52 -1.94 6.84
N LEU A 73 -4.98 -1.62 5.66
CA LEU A 73 -4.49 -0.29 5.34
C LEU A 73 -5.63 0.75 5.38
N ALA A 74 -6.76 0.47 4.74
CA ALA A 74 -7.92 1.36 4.77
C ALA A 74 -8.44 1.60 6.19
N LYS A 75 -8.44 0.57 7.05
CA LYS A 75 -8.78 0.71 8.47
C LYS A 75 -7.76 1.58 9.22
N ALA A 76 -6.47 1.35 9.02
CA ALA A 76 -5.41 2.11 9.65
C ALA A 76 -5.37 3.59 9.22
N ALA A 77 -5.75 3.87 7.97
CA ALA A 77 -5.91 5.21 7.42
C ALA A 77 -7.26 5.87 7.77
N GLY A 78 -8.12 5.21 8.53
CA GLY A 78 -9.42 5.76 8.96
C GLY A 78 -10.48 5.84 7.86
N LEU A 79 -10.32 5.11 6.74
CA LEU A 79 -11.17 5.24 5.55
C LEU A 79 -12.50 4.50 5.64
N GLY A 80 -12.61 3.47 6.49
CA GLY A 80 -13.81 2.63 6.65
C GLY A 80 -14.21 1.84 5.38
N GLY A 81 -14.59 0.56 5.53
CA GLY A 81 -15.16 -0.23 4.42
C GLY A 81 -14.18 -0.61 3.30
N PHE A 82 -14.70 -0.74 2.07
CA PHE A 82 -13.98 -1.28 0.90
C PHE A 82 -12.81 -0.38 0.46
N ALA A 83 -11.63 -0.99 0.40
CA ALA A 83 -10.34 -0.29 0.36
C ALA A 83 -9.87 0.15 -1.03
N ARG A 84 -10.29 -0.53 -2.09
CA ARG A 84 -9.67 -0.42 -3.43
C ARG A 84 -9.77 0.98 -4.05
N GLU A 85 -10.90 1.64 -3.90
CA GLU A 85 -11.15 2.98 -4.46
C GLU A 85 -10.77 4.09 -3.48
N ARG A 86 -10.82 3.80 -2.18
CA ARG A 86 -10.57 4.79 -1.12
C ARG A 86 -9.08 5.03 -0.88
N ILE A 87 -8.24 4.00 -1.01
CA ILE A 87 -6.79 4.14 -0.83
C ILE A 87 -6.18 5.13 -1.85
N PRO A 88 -6.48 5.04 -3.17
CA PRO A 88 -6.00 6.03 -4.12
C PRO A 88 -6.49 7.46 -3.79
N ALA A 89 -7.78 7.63 -3.50
CA ALA A 89 -8.33 8.94 -3.18
C ALA A 89 -7.70 9.55 -1.90
N TRP A 90 -7.43 8.73 -0.89
CA TRP A 90 -6.73 9.14 0.32
C TRP A 90 -5.26 9.48 0.06
N ASN A 91 -4.55 8.66 -0.72
CA ASN A 91 -3.18 8.94 -1.13
C ASN A 91 -3.05 10.29 -1.85
N ASP A 92 -4.04 10.61 -2.68
CA ASP A 92 -4.04 11.80 -3.52
C ASP A 92 -4.65 13.04 -2.84
N ASP A 93 -5.16 12.91 -1.62
CA ASP A 93 -5.64 14.05 -0.83
C ASP A 93 -4.45 14.96 -0.48
N PRO A 94 -4.48 16.27 -0.82
CA PRO A 94 -3.36 17.18 -0.59
C PRO A 94 -2.98 17.36 0.88
N ARG A 95 -3.80 16.88 1.81
CA ARG A 95 -3.52 16.87 3.25
C ARG A 95 -2.80 15.61 3.71
N THR A 96 -2.77 14.56 2.90
CA THR A 96 -2.03 13.32 3.20
C THR A 96 -0.54 13.54 2.95
N THR A 97 0.29 13.16 3.91
CA THR A 97 1.75 13.25 3.82
C THR A 97 2.39 11.86 3.64
N ALA A 98 3.67 11.82 3.27
CA ALA A 98 4.43 10.58 3.22
C ALA A 98 4.45 9.89 4.60
N GLU A 99 4.61 10.67 5.66
CA GLU A 99 4.61 10.21 7.05
C GLU A 99 3.27 9.58 7.44
N ASP A 100 2.15 10.18 7.02
CA ASP A 100 0.82 9.60 7.25
C ASP A 100 0.68 8.24 6.57
N VAL A 101 1.17 8.14 5.33
CA VAL A 101 1.13 6.88 4.58
C VAL A 101 1.97 5.81 5.27
N LEU A 102 3.22 6.12 5.60
CA LEU A 102 4.11 5.19 6.31
C LEU A 102 3.55 4.76 7.67
N LEU A 103 2.94 5.69 8.41
CA LEU A 103 2.30 5.40 9.69
C LEU A 103 1.08 4.49 9.51
N ALA A 104 0.27 4.70 8.48
CA ALA A 104 -0.87 3.85 8.17
C ALA A 104 -0.42 2.41 7.84
N PHE A 105 0.63 2.25 7.04
CA PHE A 105 1.21 0.92 6.77
C PHE A 105 1.73 0.23 8.03
N LYS A 106 2.43 0.97 8.91
CA LYS A 106 2.90 0.44 10.20
C LYS A 106 1.72 -0.05 11.05
N LYS A 107 0.71 0.79 11.26
CA LYS A 107 -0.49 0.43 12.04
C LYS A 107 -1.24 -0.76 11.43
N ALA A 108 -1.35 -0.81 10.10
CA ALA A 108 -2.04 -1.89 9.40
C ALA A 108 -1.37 -3.26 9.61
N ALA A 109 -0.05 -3.31 9.73
CA ALA A 109 0.71 -4.53 9.98
C ALA A 109 0.52 -5.08 11.41
N GLU A 110 0.00 -4.26 12.33
CA GLU A 110 -0.26 -4.60 13.73
C GLU A 110 -1.72 -5.05 13.99
N LEU A 111 -2.62 -4.88 13.01
CA LEU A 111 -4.01 -5.37 13.04
C LEU A 111 -4.13 -6.88 12.86
#